data_AF-A0A9D8JB82-F1
#
_entry.id   AF-A0A9D8JB82-F1
#
_cell.length_a   1.000
_cell.length_b   1.000
_cell.length_c   1.000
_cell.angle_alpha   90.00
_cell.angle_beta   90.00
_cell.angle_gamma   90.00
#
_symmetry.space_group_name_H-M   'P 1'
#
loop_
_entity.id
_entity.type
_entity.pdbx_description
1 polymer ?
#
loop_
_entity_poly.entity_id
_entity_poly.type
_entity_poly.pdbx_seq_one_letter_code
_entity_poly.pdbx_strand_id
1 'polypeptide(L)'
;MARRPLVTRYLGSRIAFVVATVFSATQAYAKDYIVKFKSDTSASTAASFAFFEGGEVKDSYARAGLIKVDLGTTESLADEAKTITRLLARPDVEYVVEDFKLHSIGTIGERSGITDAQRQWALDKVNAAGAWSIGKGSRQVTVAVIDTGADYTHSNLKDNMVPGYNFIENNDDPQDIVGIGGNPGHGTHCSGIIGARGIEGGTIGITPHVSIMPLRFLDENGQGDLLNAIRAIDYAVAKKVDVVSASWGASVSESQAQPLIEAIGRLNDAGIVFVAAAGNEGANNDRTNSFPSNARLPNVIAVAASNSGDGKPYWSNYGRTKVALAAPGDDIISTLPGDQHGSLSGTSMATPLVAGLVALLKSQYDGTLGPAEAKALLQTTGEKVKIESACNCRINAAAAADALHNHSLTLVPTAHTFTLGDKGKFAAFGGSGIYTYSSDTPDILAVKEDGTLEAKALGDAIVKVTDSRGEASTSISLRVVNDKGADGKCPFIGAICQITCTINPNVHWCPAKKSPKFGA
;
A
#
# COMPACT_ATOMS: atom_id res chain seq x y z
N MET A 1 51.04 1.43 -80.06
CA MET A 1 52.27 0.71 -79.68
C MET A 1 52.61 1.05 -78.23
N ALA A 2 52.72 0.02 -77.36
CA ALA A 2 53.53 -0.11 -76.13
C ALA A 2 53.71 1.08 -75.15
N ARG A 3 53.67 1.00 -73.81
CA ARG A 3 53.63 -0.07 -72.77
C ARG A 3 53.43 0.62 -71.38
N ARG A 4 52.61 0.01 -70.50
CA ARG A 4 52.69 -0.25 -69.02
C ARG A 4 53.59 0.61 -68.08
N PRO A 5 53.44 0.51 -66.72
CA PRO A 5 52.26 0.65 -65.84
C PRO A 5 52.55 1.55 -64.59
N LEU A 6 51.51 1.84 -63.79
CA LEU A 6 51.59 2.53 -62.50
C LEU A 6 52.40 1.76 -61.44
N VAL A 7 53.28 2.45 -60.71
CA VAL A 7 53.81 2.03 -59.41
C VAL A 7 53.76 3.21 -58.45
N THR A 8 52.78 3.20 -57.55
CA THR A 8 52.68 4.11 -56.41
C THR A 8 53.51 3.53 -55.27
N ARG A 9 54.60 4.21 -54.88
CA ARG A 9 55.37 3.87 -53.67
C ARG A 9 54.64 4.39 -52.43
N TYR A 10 54.10 3.48 -51.62
CA TYR A 10 53.77 3.75 -50.22
C TYR A 10 55.03 3.50 -49.38
N LEU A 11 55.59 4.56 -48.79
CA LEU A 11 56.57 4.46 -47.72
C LEU A 11 55.82 4.41 -46.39
N GLY A 12 56.06 3.35 -45.62
CA GLY A 12 55.42 3.11 -44.33
C GLY A 12 55.82 4.13 -43.27
N SER A 13 54.82 4.65 -42.57
CA SER A 13 54.99 5.22 -41.23
C SER A 13 54.24 4.32 -40.25
N ARG A 14 54.95 3.82 -39.26
CA ARG A 14 54.43 2.93 -38.22
C ARG A 14 53.39 3.70 -37.39
N ILE A 15 52.12 3.36 -37.54
CA ILE A 15 51.06 3.82 -36.64
C ILE A 15 51.23 3.03 -35.34
N ALA A 16 51.77 3.70 -34.31
CA ALA A 16 51.67 3.21 -32.96
C ALA A 16 50.20 3.28 -32.54
N PHE A 17 49.58 2.10 -32.35
CA PHE A 17 48.31 1.99 -31.64
C PHE A 17 48.56 2.42 -30.19
N VAL A 18 48.26 3.67 -29.86
CA VAL A 18 47.99 4.04 -28.48
C VAL A 18 46.60 3.51 -28.19
N VAL A 19 46.55 2.31 -27.59
CA VAL A 19 45.35 1.86 -26.88
C VAL A 19 45.19 2.84 -25.73
N ALA A 20 44.38 3.87 -25.94
CA ALA A 20 43.84 4.64 -24.84
C ALA A 20 42.96 3.67 -24.06
N THR A 21 43.51 3.13 -22.96
CA THR A 21 42.72 2.55 -21.89
C THR A 21 41.80 3.65 -21.39
N VAL A 22 40.58 3.68 -21.94
CA VAL A 22 39.49 4.43 -21.35
C VAL A 22 39.27 3.79 -19.99
N PHE A 23 39.77 4.45 -18.94
CA PHE A 23 39.33 4.18 -17.58
C PHE A 23 37.81 4.33 -17.60
N SER A 24 37.09 3.22 -17.38
CA SER A 24 35.68 3.26 -17.09
C SER A 24 35.50 4.16 -15.87
N ALA A 25 34.90 5.34 -16.07
CA ALA A 25 34.39 6.12 -14.96
C ALA A 25 33.39 5.23 -14.22
N THR A 26 33.73 4.83 -13.00
CA THR A 26 32.79 4.24 -12.06
C THR A 26 31.67 5.25 -11.89
N GLN A 27 30.48 4.94 -12.40
CA GLN A 27 29.32 5.78 -12.22
C GLN A 27 29.01 5.80 -10.72
N ALA A 28 29.32 6.91 -10.07
CA ALA A 28 28.93 7.12 -8.69
C ALA A 28 27.40 7.21 -8.62
N TYR A 29 26.79 6.36 -7.81
CA TYR A 29 25.37 6.45 -7.50
C TYR A 29 25.24 7.31 -6.24
N ALA A 30 24.84 8.57 -6.39
CA ALA A 30 24.31 9.32 -5.26
C ALA A 30 22.94 8.72 -4.92
N LYS A 31 22.76 8.29 -3.67
CA LYS A 31 21.52 7.71 -3.16
C LYS A 31 21.10 8.45 -1.89
N ASP A 32 19.82 8.73 -1.82
CA ASP A 32 19.20 9.25 -0.60
C ASP A 32 18.82 8.08 0.31
N TYR A 33 18.99 8.27 1.62
CA TYR A 33 18.63 7.31 2.65
C TYR A 33 17.75 7.96 3.69
N ILE A 34 16.89 7.15 4.31
CA ILE A 34 16.14 7.53 5.50
C ILE A 34 16.78 6.87 6.73
N VAL A 35 17.19 7.70 7.68
CA VAL A 35 17.75 7.27 8.97
C VAL A 35 16.70 7.49 10.05
N LYS A 36 16.38 6.43 10.79
CA LYS A 36 15.50 6.47 11.96
C LYS A 36 16.32 6.53 13.24
N PHE A 37 15.92 7.41 14.16
CA PHE A 37 16.51 7.53 15.50
C PHE A 37 15.55 7.03 16.59
N LYS A 38 16.11 6.50 17.68
CA LYS A 38 15.37 5.89 18.81
C LYS A 38 14.66 6.89 19.73
N SER A 39 14.94 8.19 19.60
CA SER A 39 14.35 9.27 20.39
C SER A 39 14.02 10.46 19.49
N ASP A 40 13.08 11.31 19.91
CA ASP A 40 12.68 12.54 19.20
C ASP A 40 13.90 13.24 18.61
N THR A 41 13.98 13.19 17.27
CA THR A 41 15.10 13.70 16.52
C THR A 41 15.07 15.23 16.62
N SER A 42 15.76 15.76 17.62
CA SER A 42 15.99 17.18 17.75
C SER A 42 16.80 17.69 16.56
N ALA A 43 16.69 18.98 16.24
CA ALA A 43 17.56 19.64 15.25
C ALA A 43 19.06 19.44 15.58
N SER A 44 19.41 19.26 16.86
CA SER A 44 20.76 18.91 17.31
C SER A 44 21.23 17.51 16.88
N THR A 45 20.33 16.53 16.76
CA THR A 45 20.66 15.19 16.26
C THR A 45 20.97 15.23 14.76
N ALA A 46 20.16 15.98 13.98
CA ALA A 46 20.39 16.19 12.55
C ALA A 46 21.68 16.97 12.27
N ALA A 47 21.93 18.05 13.03
CA ALA A 47 23.16 18.82 12.92
C ALA A 47 24.40 18.00 13.30
N SER A 48 24.31 17.16 14.34
CA SER A 48 25.39 16.23 14.72
C SER A 48 25.62 15.17 13.64
N PHE A 49 24.56 14.68 13.00
CA PHE A 49 24.68 13.72 11.89
C PHE A 49 25.49 14.29 10.71
N ALA A 50 25.08 15.47 10.20
CA ALA A 50 25.74 16.12 9.07
C ALA A 50 27.23 16.40 9.34
N PHE A 51 27.55 16.76 10.60
CA PHE A 51 28.90 17.08 11.01
C PHE A 51 29.84 15.86 11.10
N PHE A 52 29.35 14.70 11.54
CA PHE A 52 30.21 13.54 11.84
C PHE A 52 30.42 12.57 10.68
N GLU A 53 29.48 12.46 9.74
CA GLU A 53 29.49 11.36 8.76
C GLU A 53 29.80 11.79 7.32
N GLY A 54 29.95 13.10 7.08
CA GLY A 54 30.30 13.64 5.75
C GLY A 54 29.16 13.60 4.73
N GLY A 55 27.93 13.29 5.17
CA GLY A 55 26.72 13.34 4.35
C GLY A 55 25.95 14.66 4.49
N GLU A 56 25.10 14.98 3.51
CA GLU A 56 24.24 16.15 3.51
C GLU A 56 22.84 15.78 4.02
N VAL A 57 22.32 16.53 4.99
CA VAL A 57 20.91 16.39 5.41
C VAL A 57 20.04 17.11 4.38
N LYS A 58 19.26 16.33 3.63
CA LYS A 58 18.34 16.85 2.61
C LYS A 58 17.00 17.27 3.20
N ASP A 59 16.52 16.51 4.19
CA ASP A 59 15.23 16.77 4.82
C ASP A 59 15.13 16.12 6.21
N SER A 60 14.18 16.54 7.03
CA SER A 60 13.91 15.94 8.34
C SER A 60 12.43 15.89 8.67
N TYR A 61 12.05 14.88 9.45
CA TYR A 61 10.70 14.73 9.96
C TYR A 61 10.73 14.25 11.41
N ALA A 62 10.83 15.22 12.32
CA ALA A 62 11.01 14.98 13.76
C ALA A 62 9.90 14.13 14.38
N ARG A 63 8.64 14.30 13.94
CA ARG A 63 7.48 13.56 14.47
C ARG A 63 7.62 12.04 14.37
N ALA A 64 8.27 11.54 13.32
CA ALA A 64 8.52 10.12 13.14
C ALA A 64 9.99 9.75 13.40
N GLY A 65 10.81 10.68 13.88
CA GLY A 65 12.22 10.46 14.15
C GLY A 65 13.08 10.22 12.91
N LEU A 66 12.68 10.76 11.75
CA LEU A 66 13.30 10.46 10.45
C LEU A 66 14.17 11.62 9.94
N ILE A 67 15.31 11.30 9.34
CA ILE A 67 16.12 12.24 8.56
C ILE A 67 16.38 11.64 7.17
N LYS A 68 16.16 12.42 6.12
CA LYS A 68 16.58 12.10 4.75
C LYS A 68 17.98 12.67 4.52
N VAL A 69 18.89 11.81 4.11
CA VAL A 69 20.32 12.13 4.02
C VAL A 69 20.87 11.64 2.68
N ASP A 70 21.70 12.47 2.07
CA ASP A 70 22.57 12.06 0.97
C ASP A 70 23.91 11.67 1.59
N LEU A 71 24.29 10.39 1.45
CA LEU A 71 25.56 9.90 1.99
C LEU A 71 26.76 10.23 1.08
N GLY A 72 26.54 11.03 0.04
CA GLY A 72 27.51 11.44 -0.96
C GLY A 72 27.73 10.36 -2.03
N THR A 73 28.54 10.70 -3.03
CA THR A 73 28.99 9.75 -4.04
C THR A 73 29.94 8.73 -3.41
N THR A 74 29.45 7.53 -3.12
CA THR A 74 30.32 6.41 -2.76
C THR A 74 31.01 5.91 -4.01
N GLU A 75 32.34 5.89 -4.03
CA GLU A 75 33.12 5.39 -5.18
C GLU A 75 32.90 3.88 -5.44
N SER A 76 32.39 3.17 -4.43
CA SER A 76 32.06 1.75 -4.49
C SER A 76 30.95 1.33 -3.52
N LEU A 77 30.31 0.19 -3.78
CA LEU A 77 29.36 -0.47 -2.85
C LEU A 77 29.98 -0.76 -1.48
N ALA A 78 31.30 -0.94 -1.41
CA ALA A 78 31.99 -1.18 -0.15
C ALA A 78 32.05 0.09 0.72
N ASP A 79 32.17 1.25 0.09
CA ASP A 79 32.19 2.53 0.82
C ASP A 79 30.79 2.92 1.28
N GLU A 80 29.77 2.63 0.47
CA GLU A 80 28.37 2.70 0.87
C GLU A 80 28.10 1.82 2.11
N ALA A 81 28.50 0.54 2.06
CA ALA A 81 28.32 -0.38 3.18
C ALA A 81 29.10 0.06 4.44
N LYS A 82 30.30 0.62 4.31
CA LYS A 82 31.06 1.17 5.45
C LYS A 82 30.33 2.34 6.09
N THR A 83 29.79 3.27 5.30
CA THR A 83 29.04 4.42 5.81
C THR A 83 27.77 3.95 6.51
N ILE A 84 26.96 3.10 5.87
CA ILE A 84 25.78 2.48 6.49
C ILE A 84 26.14 1.76 7.79
N THR A 85 27.25 1.02 7.81
CA THR A 85 27.70 0.30 9.02
C THR A 85 28.06 1.25 10.16
N ARG A 86 28.71 2.39 9.88
CA ARG A 86 29.02 3.42 10.88
C ARG A 86 27.74 4.01 11.47
N LEU A 87 26.75 4.31 10.61
CA LEU A 87 25.45 4.79 11.06
C LEU A 87 24.76 3.81 12.00
N LEU A 88 24.70 2.53 11.61
CA LEU A 88 24.09 1.47 12.41
C LEU A 88 24.85 1.14 13.70
N ALA A 89 26.13 1.50 13.78
CA ALA A 89 26.91 1.34 15.00
C ALA A 89 26.59 2.41 16.06
N ARG A 90 25.92 3.49 15.68
CA ARG A 90 25.52 4.52 16.63
C ARG A 90 24.40 4.03 17.55
N PRO A 91 24.49 4.29 18.87
CA PRO A 91 23.49 3.81 19.81
C PRO A 91 22.11 4.48 19.64
N ASP A 92 22.07 5.70 19.08
CA ASP A 92 20.86 6.49 18.85
C ASP A 92 20.15 6.19 17.52
N VAL A 93 20.81 5.49 16.59
CA VAL A 93 20.20 5.05 15.32
C VAL A 93 19.46 3.73 15.54
N GLU A 94 18.25 3.66 15.01
CA GLU A 94 17.40 2.46 15.04
C GLU A 94 17.59 1.63 13.77
N TYR A 95 17.42 2.25 12.61
CA TYR A 95 17.68 1.63 11.31
C TYR A 95 17.99 2.68 10.24
N VAL A 96 18.49 2.19 9.11
CA VAL A 96 18.75 2.96 7.88
C VAL A 96 18.12 2.21 6.72
N VAL A 97 17.40 2.92 5.85
CA VAL A 97 16.82 2.37 4.62
C VAL A 97 17.11 3.28 3.44
N GLU A 98 17.10 2.74 2.22
CA GLU A 98 17.15 3.55 0.99
C GLU A 98 15.83 4.31 0.82
N ASP A 99 15.90 5.59 0.42
CA ASP A 99 14.72 6.37 0.05
C ASP A 99 14.23 5.91 -1.34
N PHE A 100 13.21 5.04 -1.34
CA PHE A 100 12.65 4.50 -2.56
C PHE A 100 11.49 5.35 -3.08
N LYS A 101 11.28 5.32 -4.40
CA LYS A 101 10.16 5.98 -5.04
C LYS A 101 8.89 5.15 -4.94
N LEU A 102 7.79 5.83 -4.68
CA LEU A 102 6.43 5.29 -4.77
C LEU A 102 5.81 5.74 -6.09
N HIS A 103 4.98 4.88 -6.65
CA HIS A 103 4.34 5.14 -7.94
C HIS A 103 2.83 4.91 -7.85
N SER A 104 2.04 5.73 -8.56
CA SER A 104 0.62 5.44 -8.81
C SER A 104 0.48 4.09 -9.52
N ILE A 105 -0.44 3.22 -9.07
CA ILE A 105 -0.57 1.84 -9.58
C ILE A 105 -1.70 1.78 -10.63
N GLY A 106 -1.47 2.26 -11.86
CA GLY A 106 -2.47 2.25 -12.93
C GLY A 106 -1.84 2.06 -14.30
N THR A 107 -2.58 1.48 -15.25
CA THR A 107 -2.23 1.57 -16.67
C THR A 107 -2.87 2.80 -17.30
N ILE A 108 -2.21 3.37 -18.31
CA ILE A 108 -2.77 4.46 -19.12
C ILE A 108 -4.05 3.94 -19.79
N GLY A 109 -5.20 4.49 -19.42
CA GLY A 109 -6.48 4.21 -20.09
C GLY A 109 -6.79 5.22 -21.19
N GLU A 110 -7.75 4.87 -22.04
CA GLU A 110 -8.21 5.73 -23.13
C GLU A 110 -9.16 6.83 -22.58
N ARG A 111 -9.01 8.07 -23.07
CA ARG A 111 -9.97 9.15 -22.79
C ARG A 111 -11.30 8.80 -23.46
N SER A 112 -12.37 8.69 -22.68
CA SER A 112 -13.71 8.39 -23.19
C SER A 112 -14.62 9.62 -23.12
N GLY A 113 -15.49 9.79 -24.13
CA GLY A 113 -16.46 10.90 -24.16
C GLY A 113 -17.61 10.73 -23.15
N ILE A 114 -18.31 11.85 -22.85
CA ILE A 114 -19.41 11.96 -21.86
C ILE A 114 -20.57 10.96 -22.07
N THR A 115 -20.82 10.47 -23.29
CA THR A 115 -21.89 9.48 -23.57
C THR A 115 -21.71 8.12 -22.88
N ASP A 116 -20.52 7.85 -22.32
CA ASP A 116 -20.19 6.58 -21.66
C ASP A 116 -20.16 6.71 -20.13
N ALA A 117 -20.16 7.94 -19.59
CA ALA A 117 -20.02 8.23 -18.15
C ALA A 117 -21.09 7.57 -17.27
N GLN A 118 -22.27 7.28 -17.84
CA GLN A 118 -23.37 6.62 -17.14
C GLN A 118 -23.26 5.08 -17.12
N ARG A 119 -22.36 4.49 -17.93
CA ARG A 119 -22.18 3.02 -18.00
C ARG A 119 -21.24 2.53 -16.90
N GLN A 120 -21.55 2.86 -15.64
CA GLN A 120 -20.77 2.48 -14.47
C GLN A 120 -21.09 1.04 -14.00
N TRP A 121 -20.74 0.06 -14.84
CA TRP A 121 -20.99 -1.36 -14.58
C TRP A 121 -20.51 -1.81 -13.19
N ALA A 122 -19.43 -1.21 -12.69
CA ALA A 122 -18.84 -1.52 -11.40
C ALA A 122 -19.81 -1.32 -10.23
N LEU A 123 -20.64 -0.26 -10.26
CA LEU A 123 -21.60 0.05 -9.21
C LEU A 123 -22.74 -0.97 -9.19
N ASP A 124 -23.25 -1.35 -10.36
CA ASP A 124 -24.24 -2.41 -10.50
C ASP A 124 -23.66 -3.74 -10.03
N LYS A 125 -22.42 -4.03 -10.42
CA LYS A 125 -21.73 -5.27 -10.06
C LYS A 125 -21.62 -5.39 -8.54
N VAL A 126 -21.22 -4.34 -7.82
CA VAL A 126 -21.12 -4.35 -6.35
C VAL A 126 -22.48 -4.17 -5.66
N ASN A 127 -23.59 -4.07 -6.41
CA ASN A 127 -24.91 -3.81 -5.87
C ASN A 127 -24.97 -2.53 -5.02
N ALA A 128 -24.41 -1.43 -5.55
CA ALA A 128 -24.42 -0.12 -4.89
C ALA A 128 -25.85 0.38 -4.61
N ALA A 129 -26.78 0.15 -5.54
CA ALA A 129 -28.18 0.56 -5.41
C ALA A 129 -28.86 -0.04 -4.17
N GLY A 130 -28.58 -1.31 -3.84
CA GLY A 130 -29.08 -1.94 -2.62
C GLY A 130 -28.57 -1.24 -1.36
N ALA A 131 -27.26 -0.97 -1.27
CA ALA A 131 -26.69 -0.23 -0.15
C ALA A 131 -27.25 1.20 -0.02
N TRP A 132 -27.50 1.87 -1.14
CA TRP A 132 -28.06 3.23 -1.18
C TRP A 132 -29.51 3.32 -0.71
N SER A 133 -30.23 2.21 -0.61
CA SER A 133 -31.58 2.18 -0.04
C SER A 133 -31.59 2.50 1.46
N ILE A 134 -30.48 2.24 2.17
CA ILE A 134 -30.27 2.60 3.57
C ILE A 134 -29.80 4.07 3.68
N GLY A 135 -28.83 4.46 2.86
CA GLY A 135 -28.31 5.82 2.81
C GLY A 135 -27.20 5.98 1.78
N LYS A 136 -26.94 7.20 1.31
CA LYS A 136 -25.96 7.46 0.23
C LYS A 136 -24.64 8.10 0.70
N GLY A 137 -24.35 8.01 2.00
CA GLY A 137 -23.18 8.63 2.62
C GLY A 137 -23.55 9.74 3.62
N SER A 138 -22.53 10.22 4.34
CA SER A 138 -22.59 11.44 5.15
C SER A 138 -21.31 12.27 4.96
N ARG A 139 -21.47 13.61 4.88
CA ARG A 139 -20.36 14.58 4.90
C ARG A 139 -19.57 14.59 6.22
N GLN A 140 -20.06 13.91 7.25
CA GLN A 140 -19.33 13.72 8.50
C GLN A 140 -18.21 12.68 8.35
N VAL A 141 -18.31 11.78 7.37
CA VAL A 141 -17.28 10.78 7.08
C VAL A 141 -16.28 11.39 6.08
N THR A 142 -14.99 11.35 6.42
CA THR A 142 -13.92 11.90 5.58
C THR A 142 -13.01 10.81 5.03
N VAL A 143 -12.83 10.79 3.70
CA VAL A 143 -11.85 9.94 3.02
C VAL A 143 -10.67 10.79 2.59
N ALA A 144 -9.48 10.50 3.09
CA ALA A 144 -8.24 11.06 2.56
C ALA A 144 -7.81 10.28 1.31
N VAL A 145 -7.66 10.98 0.19
CA VAL A 145 -7.11 10.42 -1.05
C VAL A 145 -5.66 10.88 -1.13
N ILE A 146 -4.74 9.99 -0.72
CA ILE A 146 -3.30 10.25 -0.76
C ILE A 146 -2.82 9.84 -2.16
N ASP A 147 -2.58 10.79 -3.05
CA ASP A 147 -2.38 10.51 -4.48
C ASP A 147 -1.68 11.69 -5.22
N THR A 148 -1.95 11.90 -6.53
CA THR A 148 -1.45 13.00 -7.38
C THR A 148 -2.15 14.35 -7.14
N GLY A 149 -3.11 14.37 -6.20
CA GLY A 149 -4.01 15.49 -5.94
C GLY A 149 -5.45 15.18 -6.33
N ALA A 150 -6.30 16.21 -6.38
CA ALA A 150 -7.60 16.12 -7.01
C ALA A 150 -7.94 17.44 -7.70
N ASP A 151 -8.65 17.37 -8.83
CA ASP A 151 -9.35 18.53 -9.37
C ASP A 151 -10.53 18.86 -8.47
N TYR A 152 -10.24 19.67 -7.44
CA TYR A 152 -11.23 20.08 -6.45
C TYR A 152 -12.24 21.08 -7.01
N THR A 153 -12.04 21.57 -8.24
CA THR A 153 -12.99 22.46 -8.94
C THR A 153 -13.97 21.71 -9.83
N HIS A 154 -13.70 20.44 -10.13
CA HIS A 154 -14.55 19.60 -10.97
C HIS A 154 -16.00 19.60 -10.44
N SER A 155 -16.95 19.93 -11.31
CA SER A 155 -18.40 19.98 -11.10
C SER A 155 -18.96 18.83 -10.24
N ASN A 156 -18.65 17.59 -10.61
CA ASN A 156 -19.07 16.38 -9.91
C ASN A 156 -18.33 16.08 -8.59
N LEU A 157 -17.28 16.82 -8.25
CA LEU A 157 -16.47 16.60 -7.04
C LEU A 157 -16.52 17.74 -6.03
N LYS A 158 -16.54 19.00 -6.49
CA LYS A 158 -16.33 20.21 -5.68
C LYS A 158 -17.15 20.26 -4.38
N ASP A 159 -18.39 19.79 -4.42
CA ASP A 159 -19.28 19.80 -3.24
C ASP A 159 -18.84 18.82 -2.14
N ASN A 160 -18.04 17.81 -2.49
CA ASN A 160 -17.48 16.81 -1.58
C ASN A 160 -16.08 17.21 -1.09
N MET A 161 -15.42 18.17 -1.72
CA MET A 161 -14.01 18.45 -1.47
C MET A 161 -13.86 19.30 -0.20
N VAL A 162 -12.94 18.88 0.68
CA VAL A 162 -12.51 19.64 1.84
C VAL A 162 -11.05 20.05 1.67
N PRO A 163 -10.54 21.05 2.43
CA PRO A 163 -9.16 21.49 2.32
C PRO A 163 -8.16 20.33 2.45
N GLY A 164 -7.28 20.21 1.47
CA GLY A 164 -6.21 19.21 1.38
C GLY A 164 -4.83 19.79 1.63
N TYR A 165 -3.78 19.11 1.16
CA TYR A 165 -2.41 19.59 1.26
C TYR A 165 -1.53 19.00 0.15
N ASN A 166 -0.53 19.77 -0.29
CA ASN A 166 0.48 19.36 -1.26
C ASN A 166 1.84 19.25 -0.57
N PHE A 167 2.30 18.01 -0.41
CA PHE A 167 3.56 17.66 0.25
C PHE A 167 4.78 17.80 -0.65
N ILE A 168 4.60 17.97 -1.96
CA ILE A 168 5.71 18.20 -2.90
C ILE A 168 6.17 19.65 -2.81
N GLU A 169 5.23 20.58 -2.89
CA GLU A 169 5.50 22.02 -2.86
C GLU A 169 5.32 22.65 -1.48
N ASN A 170 4.86 21.85 -0.51
CA ASN A 170 4.61 22.25 0.87
C ASN A 170 3.65 23.46 0.98
N ASN A 171 2.47 23.33 0.39
CA ASN A 171 1.42 24.34 0.39
C ASN A 171 0.01 23.71 0.46
N ASP A 172 -1.02 24.54 0.59
CA ASP A 172 -2.42 24.11 0.70
C ASP A 172 -3.11 23.87 -0.67
N ASP A 173 -2.35 23.73 -1.77
CA ASP A 173 -2.89 23.53 -3.13
C ASP A 173 -2.66 22.11 -3.66
N PRO A 174 -3.58 21.16 -3.40
CA PRO A 174 -3.49 19.77 -3.83
C PRO A 174 -4.10 19.56 -5.22
N GLN A 175 -4.14 20.58 -6.09
CA GLN A 175 -4.71 20.48 -7.43
C GLN A 175 -4.03 19.35 -8.22
N ASP A 176 -4.83 18.51 -8.88
CA ASP A 176 -4.32 17.46 -9.77
C ASP A 176 -3.95 18.04 -11.13
N ILE A 177 -2.79 17.64 -11.65
CA ILE A 177 -2.22 18.16 -12.88
C ILE A 177 -2.00 17.00 -13.85
N VAL A 178 -2.51 17.14 -15.07
CA VAL A 178 -2.32 16.16 -16.14
C VAL A 178 -0.84 16.19 -16.57
N GLY A 179 -0.14 15.07 -16.35
CA GLY A 179 1.27 14.94 -16.69
C GLY A 179 1.50 14.69 -18.17
N ILE A 180 2.58 15.25 -18.71
CA ILE A 180 3.06 14.98 -20.08
C ILE A 180 3.45 13.49 -20.23
N GLY A 181 3.84 12.83 -19.13
CA GLY A 181 4.18 11.41 -19.06
C GLY A 181 3.01 10.42 -19.10
N GLY A 182 1.78 10.89 -19.32
CA GLY A 182 0.61 10.01 -19.51
C GLY A 182 -0.23 9.73 -18.26
N ASN A 183 0.06 10.35 -17.13
CA ASN A 183 -0.88 10.39 -16.00
C ASN A 183 -2.03 11.36 -16.34
N PRO A 184 -3.28 10.87 -16.47
CA PRO A 184 -4.40 11.68 -16.91
C PRO A 184 -5.04 12.50 -15.78
N GLY A 185 -4.53 12.42 -14.54
CA GLY A 185 -5.18 12.92 -13.33
C GLY A 185 -5.72 11.77 -12.47
N HIS A 186 -4.80 10.90 -12.06
CA HIS A 186 -5.07 9.67 -11.34
C HIS A 186 -5.83 9.89 -10.01
N GLY A 187 -5.41 10.87 -9.21
CA GLY A 187 -6.06 11.19 -7.94
C GLY A 187 -7.46 11.77 -8.10
N THR A 188 -7.71 12.55 -9.16
CA THR A 188 -9.06 13.02 -9.54
C THR A 188 -9.97 11.84 -9.90
N HIS A 189 -9.44 10.87 -10.65
CA HIS A 189 -10.19 9.65 -11.02
C HIS A 189 -10.56 8.81 -9.81
N CYS A 190 -9.60 8.58 -8.91
CA CYS A 190 -9.84 7.89 -7.64
C CYS A 190 -10.89 8.61 -6.77
N SER A 191 -10.82 9.95 -6.70
CA SER A 191 -11.78 10.76 -5.96
C SER A 191 -13.21 10.62 -6.51
N GLY A 192 -13.35 10.54 -7.84
CA GLY A 192 -14.66 10.32 -8.48
C GLY A 192 -15.28 8.97 -8.18
N ILE A 193 -14.46 7.90 -8.14
CA ILE A 193 -14.94 6.55 -7.79
C ILE A 193 -15.50 6.52 -6.36
N ILE A 194 -14.84 7.25 -5.45
CA ILE A 194 -15.30 7.38 -4.07
C ILE A 194 -16.62 8.16 -4.00
N GLY A 195 -16.66 9.38 -4.53
CA GLY A 195 -17.71 10.32 -4.15
C GLY A 195 -18.30 11.21 -5.22
N ALA A 196 -18.06 11.00 -6.53
CA ALA A 196 -18.68 11.85 -7.56
C ALA A 196 -20.21 11.97 -7.36
N ARG A 197 -20.76 13.17 -7.56
CA ARG A 197 -22.16 13.49 -7.21
C ARG A 197 -23.19 12.93 -8.18
N GLY A 198 -22.80 12.58 -9.41
CA GLY A 198 -23.73 12.19 -10.48
C GLY A 198 -24.59 13.36 -10.97
N ILE A 199 -24.06 14.58 -10.95
CA ILE A 199 -24.76 15.78 -11.43
C ILE A 199 -24.45 16.03 -12.91
N GLU A 200 -25.40 16.66 -13.60
CA GLU A 200 -25.25 17.06 -15.01
C GLU A 200 -24.90 15.91 -15.97
N GLY A 201 -25.30 14.67 -15.61
CA GLY A 201 -25.02 13.47 -16.41
C GLY A 201 -23.59 12.91 -16.24
N GLY A 202 -22.81 13.43 -15.29
CA GLY A 202 -21.50 12.90 -14.91
C GLY A 202 -21.57 11.60 -14.10
N THR A 203 -20.40 11.06 -13.74
CA THR A 203 -20.29 9.82 -12.95
C THR A 203 -20.79 10.01 -11.52
N ILE A 204 -21.27 8.94 -10.91
CA ILE A 204 -21.61 8.87 -9.48
C ILE A 204 -20.59 7.97 -8.76
N GLY A 205 -20.12 8.39 -7.58
CA GLY A 205 -19.25 7.58 -6.73
C GLY A 205 -20.05 6.60 -5.88
N ILE A 206 -19.38 5.61 -5.28
CA ILE A 206 -20.05 4.63 -4.39
C ILE A 206 -20.64 5.27 -3.13
N THR A 207 -20.09 6.39 -2.67
CA THR A 207 -20.59 7.18 -1.54
C THR A 207 -20.72 8.67 -1.94
N PRO A 208 -21.74 9.02 -2.73
CA PRO A 208 -21.82 10.35 -3.33
C PRO A 208 -21.92 11.46 -2.28
N HIS A 209 -22.35 11.17 -1.04
CA HIS A 209 -22.34 12.11 0.08
C HIS A 209 -21.18 11.82 1.04
N VAL A 210 -19.94 12.20 0.70
CA VAL A 210 -18.77 12.05 1.59
C VAL A 210 -17.90 13.31 1.59
N SER A 211 -17.06 13.51 2.59
CA SER A 211 -15.98 14.51 2.51
C SER A 211 -14.72 13.88 1.94
N ILE A 212 -14.11 14.47 0.92
CA ILE A 212 -12.88 14.00 0.28
C ILE A 212 -11.77 15.00 0.57
N MET A 213 -10.69 14.53 1.19
CA MET A 213 -9.50 15.32 1.49
C MET A 213 -8.36 14.89 0.55
N PRO A 214 -8.03 15.68 -0.49
CA PRO A 214 -6.93 15.36 -1.39
C PRO A 214 -5.58 15.66 -0.73
N LEU A 215 -4.70 14.66 -0.65
CA LEU A 215 -3.36 14.78 -0.10
C LEU A 215 -2.35 14.45 -1.21
N ARG A 216 -1.85 15.49 -1.87
CA ARG A 216 -0.93 15.38 -3.01
C ARG A 216 0.48 15.10 -2.52
N PHE A 217 1.00 13.91 -2.84
CA PHE A 217 2.41 13.57 -2.60
C PHE A 217 3.09 12.95 -3.84
N LEU A 218 2.29 12.51 -4.82
CA LEU A 218 2.75 12.10 -6.14
C LEU A 218 2.72 13.30 -7.08
N ASP A 219 3.75 13.41 -7.91
CA ASP A 219 3.87 14.46 -8.92
C ASP A 219 2.93 14.21 -10.12
N GLU A 220 2.98 15.09 -11.11
CA GLU A 220 2.19 14.95 -12.33
C GLU A 220 2.52 13.68 -13.12
N ASN A 221 3.67 13.02 -12.88
CA ASN A 221 4.04 11.75 -13.50
C ASN A 221 3.70 10.54 -12.61
N GLY A 222 3.00 10.75 -11.50
CA GLY A 222 2.58 9.69 -10.58
C GLY A 222 3.71 9.17 -9.71
N GLN A 223 4.77 9.95 -9.45
CA GLN A 223 5.92 9.54 -8.64
C GLN A 223 6.02 10.37 -7.36
N GLY A 224 6.42 9.76 -6.25
CA GLY A 224 6.61 10.48 -4.98
C GLY A 224 7.64 9.85 -4.06
N ASP A 225 8.10 10.67 -3.12
CA ASP A 225 9.11 10.29 -2.13
C ASP A 225 8.46 9.63 -0.91
N LEU A 226 9.15 8.63 -0.34
CA LEU A 226 8.71 7.93 0.87
C LEU A 226 8.44 8.89 2.04
N LEU A 227 9.32 9.89 2.25
CA LEU A 227 9.14 10.84 3.36
C LEU A 227 7.87 11.69 3.22
N ASN A 228 7.52 12.08 1.99
CA ASN A 228 6.29 12.84 1.73
C ASN A 228 5.04 11.95 1.87
N ALA A 229 5.12 10.67 1.50
CA ALA A 229 4.06 9.70 1.78
C ALA A 229 3.80 9.55 3.30
N ILE A 230 4.87 9.45 4.09
CA ILE A 230 4.78 9.37 5.57
C ILE A 230 4.14 10.64 6.14
N ARG A 231 4.53 11.82 5.66
CA ARG A 231 3.92 13.10 6.07
C ARG A 231 2.44 13.17 5.72
N ALA A 232 2.05 12.72 4.53
CA ALA A 232 0.64 12.67 4.11
C ALA A 232 -0.19 11.74 5.00
N ILE A 233 0.36 10.56 5.35
CA ILE A 233 -0.28 9.63 6.28
C ILE A 233 -0.46 10.27 7.66
N ASP A 234 0.58 10.91 8.21
CA ASP A 234 0.51 11.54 9.53
C ASP A 234 -0.38 12.79 9.54
N TYR A 235 -0.52 13.47 8.41
CA TYR A 235 -1.49 14.55 8.24
C TYR A 235 -2.91 14.00 8.29
N ALA A 236 -3.20 12.87 7.62
CA ALA A 236 -4.49 12.20 7.71
C ALA A 236 -4.84 11.78 9.14
N VAL A 237 -3.85 11.26 9.91
CA VAL A 237 -3.99 10.99 11.35
C VAL A 237 -4.35 12.27 12.10
N ALA A 238 -3.61 13.36 11.88
CA ALA A 238 -3.83 14.64 12.57
C ALA A 238 -5.20 15.24 12.26
N LYS A 239 -5.70 15.04 11.03
CA LYS A 239 -7.04 15.47 10.60
C LYS A 239 -8.17 14.54 11.02
N LYS A 240 -7.84 13.38 11.63
CA LYS A 240 -8.81 12.39 12.12
C LYS A 240 -9.78 11.95 11.03
N VAL A 241 -9.26 11.71 9.83
CA VAL A 241 -10.07 11.17 8.73
C VAL A 241 -10.54 9.76 9.07
N ASP A 242 -11.56 9.27 8.38
CA ASP A 242 -12.16 7.97 8.65
C ASP A 242 -11.51 6.83 7.89
N VAL A 243 -11.07 7.13 6.67
CA VAL A 243 -10.52 6.18 5.71
C VAL A 243 -9.42 6.88 4.92
N VAL A 244 -8.34 6.16 4.62
CA VAL A 244 -7.32 6.55 3.65
C VAL A 244 -7.42 5.62 2.44
N SER A 245 -7.46 6.21 1.25
CA SER A 245 -7.33 5.50 -0.03
C SER A 245 -5.92 5.72 -0.58
N ALA A 246 -5.19 4.63 -0.81
CA ALA A 246 -3.79 4.63 -1.24
C ALA A 246 -3.62 3.78 -2.52
N SER A 247 -3.79 4.42 -3.67
CA SER A 247 -3.73 3.81 -5.00
C SER A 247 -2.29 3.86 -5.59
N TRP A 248 -1.31 3.49 -4.78
CA TRP A 248 0.11 3.60 -5.09
C TRP A 248 0.93 2.56 -4.32
N GLY A 249 2.17 2.37 -4.73
CA GLY A 249 3.07 1.45 -4.03
C GLY A 249 4.43 1.27 -4.71
N ALA A 250 5.20 0.34 -4.16
CA ALA A 250 6.52 -0.06 -4.64
C ALA A 250 6.83 -1.52 -4.30
N SER A 251 7.58 -2.17 -5.19
CA SER A 251 8.10 -3.53 -4.98
C SER A 251 9.42 -3.49 -4.21
N VAL A 252 9.33 -3.36 -2.89
CA VAL A 252 10.48 -3.28 -1.97
C VAL A 252 10.41 -4.36 -0.89
N SER A 253 11.52 -4.62 -0.20
CA SER A 253 11.51 -5.50 0.97
C SER A 253 10.72 -4.90 2.12
N GLU A 254 10.21 -5.75 3.02
CA GLU A 254 9.48 -5.31 4.22
C GLU A 254 10.33 -4.42 5.12
N SER A 255 11.61 -4.75 5.28
CA SER A 255 12.54 -3.94 6.06
C SER A 255 12.88 -2.60 5.41
N GLN A 256 12.86 -2.48 4.08
CA GLN A 256 12.90 -1.19 3.40
C GLN A 256 11.63 -0.38 3.63
N ALA A 257 10.46 -1.04 3.60
CA ALA A 257 9.17 -0.40 3.81
C ALA A 257 8.88 -0.06 5.29
N GLN A 258 9.77 -0.39 6.22
CA GLN A 258 9.56 -0.23 7.66
C GLN A 258 9.07 1.18 8.08
N PRO A 259 9.64 2.31 7.59
CA PRO A 259 9.11 3.65 7.89
C PRO A 259 7.65 3.86 7.47
N LEU A 260 7.28 3.27 6.32
CA LEU A 260 5.93 3.34 5.78
C LEU A 260 4.96 2.50 6.61
N ILE A 261 5.38 1.29 7.01
CA ILE A 261 4.60 0.40 7.88
C ILE A 261 4.34 1.07 9.23
N GLU A 262 5.34 1.72 9.82
CA GLU A 262 5.17 2.49 11.07
C GLU A 262 4.18 3.64 10.92
N ALA A 263 4.19 4.34 9.78
CA ALA A 263 3.23 5.40 9.50
C ALA A 263 1.79 4.86 9.40
N ILE A 264 1.61 3.73 8.72
CA ILE A 264 0.30 3.06 8.63
C ILE A 264 -0.13 2.52 10.00
N GLY A 265 0.81 2.10 10.84
CA GLY A 265 0.56 1.75 12.24
C GLY A 265 -0.06 2.89 13.04
N ARG A 266 0.37 4.13 12.81
CA ARG A 266 -0.24 5.31 13.45
C ARG A 266 -1.67 5.57 12.98
N LEU A 267 -2.03 5.23 11.74
CA LEU A 267 -3.43 5.21 11.30
C LEU A 267 -4.24 4.14 12.05
N ASN A 268 -3.66 2.96 12.24
CA ASN A 268 -4.29 1.86 12.97
C ASN A 268 -4.61 2.27 14.41
N ASP A 269 -3.64 2.86 15.11
CA ASP A 269 -3.80 3.34 16.48
C ASP A 269 -4.84 4.46 16.62
N ALA A 270 -5.06 5.22 15.54
CA ALA A 270 -6.09 6.24 15.44
C ALA A 270 -7.47 5.70 14.99
N GLY A 271 -7.61 4.39 14.75
CA GLY A 271 -8.86 3.78 14.28
C GLY A 271 -9.21 4.09 12.82
N ILE A 272 -8.21 4.44 12.00
CA ILE A 272 -8.38 4.86 10.60
C ILE A 272 -8.11 3.67 9.68
N VAL A 273 -9.06 3.38 8.79
CA VAL A 273 -8.94 2.32 7.78
C VAL A 273 -7.96 2.75 6.69
N PHE A 274 -7.05 1.88 6.29
CA PHE A 274 -6.10 2.13 5.19
C PHE A 274 -6.35 1.13 4.06
N VAL A 275 -6.84 1.60 2.92
CA VAL A 275 -7.14 0.77 1.75
C VAL A 275 -6.06 0.96 0.71
N ALA A 276 -5.42 -0.13 0.27
CA ALA A 276 -4.23 -0.08 -0.58
C ALA A 276 -4.34 -0.98 -1.82
N ALA A 277 -3.84 -0.51 -2.95
CA ALA A 277 -3.77 -1.26 -4.20
C ALA A 277 -2.79 -2.45 -4.10
N ALA A 278 -3.20 -3.64 -4.53
CA ALA A 278 -2.35 -4.83 -4.47
C ALA A 278 -1.12 -4.78 -5.41
N GLY A 279 -1.19 -4.00 -6.50
CA GLY A 279 -0.17 -3.94 -7.56
C GLY A 279 -0.69 -4.46 -8.91
N ASN A 280 0.04 -4.15 -9.99
CA ASN A 280 -0.38 -4.38 -11.38
C ASN A 280 0.63 -5.24 -12.18
N GLU A 281 1.41 -6.08 -11.51
CA GLU A 281 2.46 -6.91 -12.12
C GLU A 281 2.00 -8.34 -12.43
N GLY A 282 0.74 -8.68 -12.14
CA GLY A 282 0.21 -10.04 -12.21
C GLY A 282 0.89 -10.98 -11.20
N ALA A 283 1.48 -10.42 -10.15
CA ALA A 283 2.32 -11.13 -9.20
C ALA A 283 1.53 -11.66 -7.99
N ASN A 284 2.04 -12.74 -7.41
CA ASN A 284 1.50 -13.28 -6.16
C ASN A 284 2.17 -12.58 -4.97
N ASN A 285 1.43 -11.75 -4.24
CA ASN A 285 1.90 -11.00 -3.08
C ASN A 285 2.33 -11.90 -1.91
N ASP A 286 1.88 -13.15 -1.86
CA ASP A 286 2.36 -14.13 -0.87
C ASP A 286 3.84 -14.50 -1.12
N ARG A 287 4.37 -14.24 -2.32
CA ARG A 287 5.75 -14.55 -2.74
C ARG A 287 6.57 -13.33 -3.11
N THR A 288 5.92 -12.27 -3.56
CA THR A 288 6.53 -11.02 -4.01
C THR A 288 6.01 -9.88 -3.15
N ASN A 289 6.89 -8.94 -2.80
CA ASN A 289 6.47 -7.85 -1.93
C ASN A 289 5.94 -6.68 -2.76
N SER A 290 4.83 -6.12 -2.29
CA SER A 290 4.23 -4.88 -2.77
C SER A 290 3.83 -4.08 -1.54
N PHE A 291 4.43 -2.90 -1.34
CA PHE A 291 4.11 -2.04 -0.20
C PHE A 291 3.47 -0.74 -0.69
N PRO A 292 2.45 -0.22 0.01
CA PRO A 292 2.04 -0.58 1.36
C PRO A 292 1.05 -1.75 1.50
N SER A 293 0.53 -2.33 0.41
CA SER A 293 -0.54 -3.34 0.49
C SER A 293 -0.17 -4.60 1.29
N ASN A 294 1.10 -5.00 1.31
CA ASN A 294 1.58 -6.13 2.12
C ASN A 294 1.83 -5.78 3.60
N ALA A 295 1.59 -4.54 4.06
CA ALA A 295 1.69 -4.18 5.47
C ALA A 295 0.67 -4.96 6.30
N ARG A 296 1.14 -5.83 7.20
CA ARG A 296 0.28 -6.75 7.97
C ARG A 296 -0.31 -6.09 9.21
N LEU A 297 -1.09 -5.03 9.00
CA LEU A 297 -1.77 -4.31 10.07
C LEU A 297 -3.29 -4.56 10.00
N PRO A 298 -4.01 -4.58 11.15
CA PRO A 298 -5.45 -4.83 11.17
C PRO A 298 -6.25 -3.83 10.32
N ASN A 299 -5.77 -2.59 10.22
CA ASN A 299 -6.41 -1.54 9.42
C ASN A 299 -6.14 -1.59 7.91
N VAL A 300 -5.26 -2.48 7.43
CA VAL A 300 -4.88 -2.54 6.01
C VAL A 300 -5.82 -3.47 5.23
N ILE A 301 -6.47 -2.92 4.21
CA ILE A 301 -7.29 -3.65 3.25
C ILE A 301 -6.59 -3.59 1.88
N ALA A 302 -5.85 -4.64 1.55
CA ALA A 302 -5.20 -4.79 0.24
C ALA A 302 -6.20 -5.28 -0.81
N VAL A 303 -6.29 -4.58 -1.95
CA VAL A 303 -7.35 -4.76 -2.94
C VAL A 303 -6.80 -5.23 -4.28
N ALA A 304 -7.23 -6.42 -4.72
CA ALA A 304 -7.07 -6.88 -6.10
C ALA A 304 -8.17 -6.32 -7.02
N ALA A 305 -7.95 -6.37 -8.33
CA ALA A 305 -8.92 -5.95 -9.33
C ALA A 305 -9.70 -7.14 -9.91
N SER A 306 -10.97 -6.90 -10.23
CA SER A 306 -11.82 -7.76 -11.04
C SER A 306 -12.27 -7.02 -12.31
N ASN A 307 -12.50 -7.77 -13.40
CA ASN A 307 -13.19 -7.27 -14.58
C ASN A 307 -14.71 -7.51 -14.49
N SER A 308 -15.45 -7.08 -15.52
CA SER A 308 -16.92 -7.19 -15.59
C SER A 308 -17.44 -8.64 -15.52
N GLY A 309 -16.62 -9.62 -15.88
CA GLY A 309 -16.90 -11.05 -15.79
C GLY A 309 -16.51 -11.71 -14.46
N ASP A 310 -16.19 -10.95 -13.40
CA ASP A 310 -15.61 -11.46 -12.14
C ASP A 310 -14.29 -12.23 -12.30
N GLY A 311 -13.62 -12.05 -13.44
CA GLY A 311 -12.29 -12.57 -13.68
C GLY A 311 -11.22 -11.64 -13.11
N LYS A 312 -10.10 -12.21 -12.68
CA LYS A 312 -8.89 -11.43 -12.35
C LYS A 312 -8.25 -10.95 -13.66
N PRO A 313 -8.09 -9.64 -13.91
CA PRO A 313 -7.25 -9.17 -15.01
C PRO A 313 -5.84 -9.76 -14.89
N TYR A 314 -5.17 -10.01 -16.02
CA TYR A 314 -3.86 -10.67 -16.01
C TYR A 314 -2.82 -9.87 -15.20
N TRP A 315 -2.94 -8.54 -15.22
CA TRP A 315 -2.07 -7.60 -14.51
C TRP A 315 -2.39 -7.47 -13.02
N SER A 316 -3.57 -7.85 -12.52
CA SER A 316 -3.86 -7.67 -11.10
C SER A 316 -2.99 -8.60 -10.26
N ASN A 317 -2.27 -8.03 -9.30
CA ASN A 317 -1.66 -8.80 -8.22
C ASN A 317 -2.74 -9.49 -7.38
N TYR A 318 -2.32 -10.55 -6.70
CA TYR A 318 -3.20 -11.46 -5.97
C TYR A 318 -2.44 -12.13 -4.82
N GLY A 319 -3.14 -12.81 -3.91
CA GLY A 319 -2.48 -13.52 -2.81
C GLY A 319 -3.47 -13.91 -1.74
N ARG A 320 -3.44 -15.17 -1.31
CA ARG A 320 -4.40 -15.70 -0.32
C ARG A 320 -4.11 -15.20 1.09
N THR A 321 -2.92 -14.67 1.36
CA THR A 321 -2.50 -14.27 2.71
C THR A 321 -2.35 -12.77 2.83
N LYS A 322 -1.88 -12.10 1.77
CA LYS A 322 -1.59 -10.66 1.79
C LYS A 322 -2.60 -9.78 1.05
N VAL A 323 -3.46 -10.33 0.19
CA VAL A 323 -4.52 -9.57 -0.47
C VAL A 323 -5.86 -9.88 0.19
N ALA A 324 -6.56 -8.86 0.69
CA ALA A 324 -7.77 -9.06 1.49
C ALA A 324 -8.96 -9.53 0.65
N LEU A 325 -9.22 -8.84 -0.45
CA LEU A 325 -10.40 -9.02 -1.30
C LEU A 325 -10.18 -8.39 -2.69
N ALA A 326 -11.14 -8.58 -3.58
CA ALA A 326 -11.18 -7.92 -4.89
C ALA A 326 -12.27 -6.86 -4.99
N ALA A 327 -12.12 -5.92 -5.93
CA ALA A 327 -13.18 -5.01 -6.37
C ALA A 327 -13.02 -4.70 -7.87
N PRO A 328 -14.08 -4.24 -8.56
CA PRO A 328 -13.99 -3.76 -9.93
C PRO A 328 -12.83 -2.79 -10.16
N GLY A 329 -11.94 -3.11 -11.10
CA GLY A 329 -10.76 -2.29 -11.39
C GLY A 329 -10.34 -2.29 -12.86
N ASP A 330 -11.11 -2.90 -13.76
CA ASP A 330 -10.84 -2.94 -15.19
C ASP A 330 -11.90 -2.15 -15.95
N ASP A 331 -11.47 -1.19 -16.77
CA ASP A 331 -12.34 -0.26 -17.52
C ASP A 331 -13.37 0.43 -16.61
N ILE A 332 -12.84 1.19 -15.65
CA ILE A 332 -13.64 1.93 -14.66
C ILE A 332 -13.71 3.40 -15.08
N ILE A 333 -14.91 3.85 -15.42
CA ILE A 333 -15.16 5.25 -15.77
C ILE A 333 -15.32 6.13 -14.52
N SER A 334 -14.64 7.27 -14.50
CA SER A 334 -14.68 8.27 -13.42
C SER A 334 -14.30 9.66 -13.93
N THR A 335 -14.21 10.63 -13.02
CA THR A 335 -13.81 12.02 -13.27
C THR A 335 -12.34 12.15 -13.64
N LEU A 336 -12.00 13.14 -14.45
CA LEU A 336 -10.64 13.54 -14.84
C LEU A 336 -10.51 15.07 -14.76
N PRO A 337 -9.30 15.63 -14.58
CA PRO A 337 -9.11 17.07 -14.48
C PRO A 337 -9.67 17.86 -15.67
N GLY A 338 -10.14 19.07 -15.39
CA GLY A 338 -10.75 19.96 -16.37
C GLY A 338 -12.17 19.56 -16.72
N ASP A 339 -12.95 19.13 -15.71
CA ASP A 339 -14.35 18.70 -15.86
C ASP A 339 -14.56 17.54 -16.86
N GLN A 340 -13.54 16.70 -17.04
CA GLN A 340 -13.57 15.58 -17.97
C GLN A 340 -13.94 14.27 -17.27
N HIS A 341 -14.20 13.24 -18.07
CA HIS A 341 -14.41 11.88 -17.59
C HIS A 341 -13.59 10.91 -18.45
N GLY A 342 -13.29 9.72 -17.93
CA GLY A 342 -12.58 8.70 -18.69
C GLY A 342 -12.45 7.37 -17.95
N SER A 343 -12.09 6.33 -18.70
CA SER A 343 -11.90 4.99 -18.17
C SER A 343 -10.44 4.73 -17.84
N LEU A 344 -10.17 4.17 -16.67
CA LEU A 344 -8.85 3.66 -16.29
C LEU A 344 -8.94 2.21 -15.79
N SER A 345 -7.84 1.48 -15.95
CA SER A 345 -7.67 0.11 -15.43
C SER A 345 -6.50 0.05 -14.45
N GLY A 346 -6.71 -0.63 -13.33
CA GLY A 346 -5.71 -0.87 -12.30
C GLY A 346 -6.32 -1.30 -10.98
N THR A 347 -5.50 -1.90 -10.11
CA THR A 347 -5.88 -2.08 -8.69
C THR A 347 -6.11 -0.72 -8.00
N SER A 348 -5.61 0.37 -8.57
CA SER A 348 -5.93 1.75 -8.19
C SER A 348 -7.35 2.21 -8.44
N MET A 349 -8.13 1.54 -9.28
CA MET A 349 -9.56 1.84 -9.45
C MET A 349 -10.41 0.98 -8.52
N ALA A 350 -9.95 -0.23 -8.21
CA ALA A 350 -10.57 -1.11 -7.23
C ALA A 350 -10.46 -0.57 -5.79
N THR A 351 -9.30 0.01 -5.46
CA THR A 351 -8.98 0.60 -4.14
C THR A 351 -9.95 1.71 -3.69
N PRO A 352 -10.19 2.78 -4.46
CA PRO A 352 -11.11 3.86 -4.09
C PRO A 352 -12.56 3.37 -4.02
N LEU A 353 -12.94 2.34 -4.77
CA LEU A 353 -14.27 1.74 -4.67
C LEU A 353 -14.47 1.05 -3.31
N VAL A 354 -13.45 0.35 -2.81
CA VAL A 354 -13.45 -0.23 -1.46
C VAL A 354 -13.42 0.86 -0.40
N ALA A 355 -12.55 1.87 -0.54
CA ALA A 355 -12.46 2.98 0.41
C ALA A 355 -13.78 3.76 0.54
N GLY A 356 -14.42 4.04 -0.61
CA GLY A 356 -15.73 4.67 -0.64
C GLY A 356 -16.84 3.79 -0.05
N LEU A 357 -16.80 2.46 -0.27
CA LEU A 357 -17.74 1.55 0.38
C LEU A 357 -17.57 1.53 1.90
N VAL A 358 -16.32 1.50 2.41
CA VAL A 358 -16.07 1.62 3.86
C VAL A 358 -16.66 2.92 4.40
N ALA A 359 -16.45 4.05 3.72
CA ALA A 359 -17.01 5.33 4.13
C ALA A 359 -18.55 5.35 4.09
N LEU A 360 -19.16 4.71 3.09
CA LEU A 360 -20.62 4.51 3.04
C LEU A 360 -21.11 3.74 4.26
N LEU A 361 -20.48 2.62 4.58
CA LEU A 361 -20.86 1.76 5.71
C LEU A 361 -20.68 2.48 7.05
N LYS A 362 -19.58 3.23 7.24
CA LYS A 362 -19.38 4.07 8.43
C LYS A 362 -20.47 5.13 8.59
N SER A 363 -21.01 5.66 7.48
CA SER A 363 -22.10 6.65 7.53
C SER A 363 -23.48 6.08 7.83
N GLN A 364 -23.66 4.77 7.62
CA GLN A 364 -24.93 4.06 7.80
C GLN A 364 -25.02 3.35 9.15
N TYR A 365 -23.94 3.35 9.94
CA TYR A 365 -23.85 2.62 11.19
C TYR A 365 -23.83 3.57 12.38
N ASP A 366 -24.79 3.39 13.28
CA ASP A 366 -24.90 4.19 14.51
C ASP A 366 -23.82 3.85 15.56
N GLY A 367 -23.08 2.75 15.35
CA GLY A 367 -21.95 2.35 16.18
C GLY A 367 -20.59 2.75 15.59
N THR A 368 -19.51 2.41 16.29
CA THR A 368 -18.15 2.56 15.73
C THR A 368 -17.80 1.34 14.87
N LEU A 369 -17.61 1.55 13.57
CA LEU A 369 -17.04 0.54 12.68
C LEU A 369 -15.52 0.74 12.63
N GLY A 370 -14.81 -0.01 13.47
CA GLY A 370 -13.35 0.03 13.53
C GLY A 370 -12.69 -0.66 12.33
N PRO A 371 -11.35 -0.55 12.20
CA PRO A 371 -10.70 -1.00 10.98
C PRO A 371 -10.74 -2.51 10.73
N ALA A 372 -10.56 -3.31 11.78
CA ALA A 372 -10.63 -4.76 11.69
C ALA A 372 -12.07 -5.23 11.42
N GLU A 373 -13.06 -4.56 12.00
CA GLU A 373 -14.48 -4.81 11.77
C GLU A 373 -14.87 -4.50 10.31
N ALA A 374 -14.44 -3.36 9.77
CA ALA A 374 -14.69 -2.98 8.38
C ALA A 374 -14.12 -4.01 7.41
N LYS A 375 -12.85 -4.39 7.59
CA LYS A 375 -12.20 -5.42 6.78
C LYS A 375 -12.97 -6.73 6.84
N ALA A 376 -13.42 -7.13 8.03
CA ALA A 376 -14.14 -8.37 8.22
C ALA A 376 -15.53 -8.39 7.62
N LEU A 377 -16.28 -7.33 7.80
CA LEU A 377 -17.58 -7.18 7.18
C LEU A 377 -17.47 -7.39 5.67
N LEU A 378 -16.52 -6.71 5.01
CA LEU A 378 -16.32 -6.83 3.56
C LEU A 378 -15.88 -8.23 3.09
N GLN A 379 -15.03 -8.92 3.86
CA GLN A 379 -14.57 -10.27 3.50
C GLN A 379 -15.65 -11.33 3.70
N THR A 380 -16.50 -11.17 4.72
CA THR A 380 -17.61 -12.08 5.03
C THR A 380 -18.78 -11.91 4.08
N THR A 381 -19.11 -10.68 3.69
CA THR A 381 -20.27 -10.40 2.81
C THR A 381 -19.93 -10.34 1.33
N GLY A 382 -18.64 -10.37 0.99
CA GLY A 382 -18.18 -10.35 -0.40
C GLY A 382 -18.68 -11.55 -1.22
N GLU A 383 -19.04 -11.27 -2.47
CA GLU A 383 -19.46 -12.26 -3.46
C GLU A 383 -18.31 -13.19 -3.82
N LYS A 384 -18.52 -14.51 -3.85
CA LYS A 384 -17.44 -15.47 -4.15
C LYS A 384 -17.05 -15.41 -5.62
N VAL A 385 -15.75 -15.25 -5.88
CA VAL A 385 -15.17 -15.15 -7.23
C VAL A 385 -13.90 -15.98 -7.34
N LYS A 386 -13.46 -16.27 -8.56
CA LYS A 386 -12.22 -17.03 -8.82
C LYS A 386 -10.98 -16.14 -8.84
N ILE A 387 -10.85 -15.28 -7.84
CA ILE A 387 -9.71 -14.36 -7.68
C ILE A 387 -9.02 -14.71 -6.37
N GLU A 388 -7.76 -15.16 -6.47
CA GLU A 388 -6.96 -15.54 -5.31
C GLU A 388 -6.73 -14.34 -4.38
N SER A 389 -7.54 -14.29 -3.34
CA SER A 389 -7.49 -13.32 -2.24
C SER A 389 -7.81 -14.09 -0.96
N ALA A 390 -7.65 -13.44 0.18
CA ALA A 390 -7.91 -14.07 1.46
C ALA A 390 -9.34 -14.65 1.54
N CYS A 391 -10.35 -13.92 1.07
CA CYS A 391 -11.74 -14.41 1.05
C CYS A 391 -12.16 -15.09 -0.27
N ASN A 392 -11.31 -15.08 -1.30
CA ASN A 392 -11.69 -15.37 -2.70
C ASN A 392 -13.00 -14.67 -3.10
N CYS A 393 -13.10 -13.38 -2.77
CA CYS A 393 -14.33 -12.63 -2.89
C CYS A 393 -14.12 -11.25 -3.51
N ARG A 394 -15.17 -10.74 -4.13
CA ARG A 394 -15.31 -9.36 -4.59
C ARG A 394 -16.29 -8.65 -3.66
N ILE A 395 -16.06 -7.38 -3.33
CA ILE A 395 -16.98 -6.63 -2.46
C ILE A 395 -18.44 -6.67 -2.99
N ASN A 396 -19.38 -6.72 -2.05
CA ASN A 396 -20.82 -6.59 -2.29
C ASN A 396 -21.38 -5.55 -1.32
N ALA A 397 -21.71 -4.37 -1.84
CA ALA A 397 -22.10 -3.21 -1.06
C ALA A 397 -23.43 -3.46 -0.33
N ALA A 398 -24.45 -3.97 -1.02
CA ALA A 398 -25.74 -4.26 -0.41
C ALA A 398 -25.61 -5.29 0.71
N ALA A 399 -24.92 -6.41 0.47
CA ALA A 399 -24.73 -7.44 1.49
C ALA A 399 -23.98 -6.91 2.72
N ALA A 400 -22.97 -6.05 2.54
CA ALA A 400 -22.27 -5.41 3.64
C ALA A 400 -23.17 -4.44 4.42
N ALA A 401 -23.96 -3.61 3.73
CA ALA A 401 -24.87 -2.66 4.33
C ALA A 401 -26.02 -3.35 5.09
N ASP A 402 -26.61 -4.38 4.50
CA ASP A 402 -27.66 -5.20 5.12
C ASP A 402 -27.14 -5.93 6.37
N ALA A 403 -25.93 -6.51 6.29
CA ALA A 403 -25.32 -7.17 7.45
C ALA A 403 -25.08 -6.17 8.59
N LEU A 404 -24.67 -4.94 8.28
CA LEU A 404 -24.43 -3.91 9.28
C LEU A 404 -25.74 -3.38 9.88
N HIS A 405 -26.74 -3.10 9.03
CA HIS A 405 -28.05 -2.60 9.42
C HIS A 405 -28.85 -3.61 10.26
N ASN A 406 -28.82 -4.88 9.86
CA ASN A 406 -29.52 -5.94 10.59
C ASN A 406 -28.73 -6.49 11.78
N HIS A 407 -27.57 -5.89 12.12
CA HIS A 407 -26.66 -6.39 13.14
C HIS A 407 -26.43 -7.90 12.97
N SER A 408 -25.93 -8.31 11.80
CA SER A 408 -25.60 -9.70 11.48
C SER A 408 -24.23 -10.09 12.02
N LEU A 409 -24.14 -11.32 12.52
CA LEU A 409 -22.97 -11.79 13.25
C LEU A 409 -21.75 -11.87 12.34
N THR A 410 -20.70 -11.13 12.68
CA THR A 410 -19.44 -11.06 11.95
C THR A 410 -18.25 -11.34 12.87
N LEU A 411 -17.33 -12.18 12.43
CA LEU A 411 -16.11 -12.54 13.16
C LEU A 411 -14.95 -11.58 12.85
N VAL A 412 -14.23 -11.16 13.90
CA VAL A 412 -13.14 -10.18 13.79
C VAL A 412 -11.92 -10.65 14.58
N PRO A 413 -10.71 -10.66 14.00
CA PRO A 413 -10.42 -10.36 12.60
C PRO A 413 -10.92 -11.47 11.64
N THR A 414 -11.08 -11.14 10.37
CA THR A 414 -11.17 -12.11 9.26
C THR A 414 -9.77 -12.49 8.80
N ALA A 415 -8.97 -13.00 9.73
CA ALA A 415 -7.61 -13.40 9.42
C ALA A 415 -7.62 -14.77 8.72
N HIS A 416 -7.68 -14.79 7.39
CA HIS A 416 -7.57 -16.05 6.65
C HIS A 416 -6.24 -16.76 6.85
N THR A 417 -5.24 -16.10 7.42
CA THR A 417 -3.97 -16.74 7.80
C THR A 417 -3.51 -16.40 9.21
N PHE A 418 -3.11 -17.43 9.94
CA PHE A 418 -2.36 -17.37 11.20
C PHE A 418 -0.97 -17.96 11.00
N THR A 419 0.02 -17.44 11.72
CA THR A 419 1.33 -18.09 11.75
C THR A 419 1.34 -19.21 12.79
N LEU A 420 2.00 -20.32 12.46
CA LEU A 420 2.16 -21.44 13.39
C LEU A 420 2.77 -20.97 14.71
N GLY A 421 2.07 -21.23 15.82
CA GLY A 421 2.43 -20.79 17.16
C GLY A 421 1.78 -19.47 17.60
N ASP A 422 1.09 -18.76 16.70
CA ASP A 422 0.36 -17.53 17.05
C ASP A 422 -0.80 -17.83 17.99
N LYS A 423 -1.04 -16.87 18.88
CA LYS A 423 -2.27 -16.76 19.67
C LYS A 423 -3.01 -15.52 19.21
N GLY A 424 -4.23 -15.70 18.75
CA GLY A 424 -5.12 -14.62 18.33
C GLY A 424 -6.37 -14.59 19.19
N LYS A 425 -7.11 -13.48 19.16
CA LYS A 425 -8.44 -13.42 19.77
C LYS A 425 -9.44 -13.07 18.69
N PHE A 426 -10.49 -13.89 18.54
CA PHE A 426 -11.65 -13.51 17.79
C PHE A 426 -12.68 -12.84 18.69
N ALA A 427 -13.14 -11.69 18.24
CA ALA A 427 -14.39 -11.10 18.66
C ALA A 427 -15.48 -11.43 17.64
N ALA A 428 -16.74 -11.28 18.05
CA ALA A 428 -17.84 -11.20 17.12
C ALA A 428 -18.65 -9.93 17.41
N PHE A 429 -19.19 -9.30 16.36
CA PHE A 429 -20.07 -8.15 16.48
C PHE A 429 -21.32 -8.36 15.60
N GLY A 430 -22.39 -7.61 15.87
CA GLY A 430 -23.67 -7.81 15.20
C GLY A 430 -24.42 -9.03 15.73
N GLY A 431 -24.62 -9.12 17.04
CA GLY A 431 -25.42 -10.17 17.65
C GLY A 431 -25.85 -9.76 19.06
N SER A 432 -26.86 -10.42 19.61
CA SER A 432 -27.33 -10.17 20.97
C SER A 432 -27.15 -11.42 21.82
N GLY A 433 -26.09 -11.46 22.65
CA GLY A 433 -25.85 -12.56 23.57
C GLY A 433 -24.37 -12.87 23.80
N ILE A 434 -24.11 -13.95 24.54
CA ILE A 434 -22.77 -14.52 24.72
C ILE A 434 -22.44 -15.35 23.47
N TYR A 435 -21.23 -15.24 22.94
CA TYR A 435 -20.81 -15.98 21.75
C TYR A 435 -20.14 -17.30 22.14
N THR A 436 -20.47 -18.37 21.41
CA THR A 436 -19.81 -19.67 21.51
C THR A 436 -19.01 -19.94 20.25
N TYR A 437 -17.76 -20.37 20.43
CA TYR A 437 -16.82 -20.61 19.33
C TYR A 437 -16.49 -22.09 19.23
N SER A 438 -16.34 -22.59 18.01
CA SER A 438 -15.89 -23.96 17.74
C SER A 438 -15.00 -24.02 16.50
N SER A 439 -14.03 -24.93 16.48
CA SER A 439 -13.21 -25.23 15.30
C SER A 439 -13.53 -26.62 14.79
N ASP A 440 -13.64 -26.81 13.47
CA ASP A 440 -13.83 -28.12 12.85
C ASP A 440 -12.59 -29.02 12.93
N THR A 441 -11.41 -28.41 13.10
CA THR A 441 -10.10 -29.07 13.14
C THR A 441 -9.24 -28.48 14.28
N PRO A 442 -9.57 -28.77 15.55
CA PRO A 442 -8.88 -28.21 16.72
C PRO A 442 -7.38 -28.54 16.81
N ASP A 443 -6.93 -29.57 16.10
CA ASP A 443 -5.51 -29.96 16.01
C ASP A 443 -4.69 -29.04 15.10
N ILE A 444 -5.34 -28.38 14.13
CA ILE A 444 -4.74 -27.35 13.27
C ILE A 444 -4.88 -26.00 13.97
N LEU A 445 -6.10 -25.66 14.38
CA LEU A 445 -6.42 -24.38 15.00
C LEU A 445 -7.47 -24.59 16.10
N ALA A 446 -7.06 -24.48 17.35
CA ALA A 446 -7.97 -24.59 18.49
C ALA A 446 -8.59 -23.23 18.82
N VAL A 447 -9.86 -23.21 19.22
CA VAL A 447 -10.54 -22.01 19.75
C VAL A 447 -11.05 -22.27 21.16
N LYS A 448 -10.79 -21.34 22.07
CA LYS A 448 -11.28 -21.38 23.45
C LYS A 448 -12.64 -20.68 23.57
N GLU A 449 -13.31 -20.90 24.71
CA GLU A 449 -14.62 -20.29 25.00
C GLU A 449 -14.60 -18.76 24.96
N ASP A 450 -13.46 -18.14 25.30
CA ASP A 450 -13.27 -16.68 25.28
C ASP A 450 -12.90 -16.13 23.88
N GLY A 451 -12.98 -16.96 22.83
CA GLY A 451 -12.62 -16.62 21.46
C GLY A 451 -11.11 -16.66 21.18
N THR A 452 -10.27 -17.05 22.14
CA THR A 452 -8.82 -17.17 21.92
C THR A 452 -8.50 -18.34 21.02
N LEU A 453 -7.80 -18.09 19.91
CA LEU A 453 -7.24 -19.10 19.03
C LEU A 453 -5.82 -19.48 19.40
N GLU A 454 -5.47 -20.72 19.08
CA GLU A 454 -4.10 -21.23 19.13
C GLU A 454 -3.80 -22.02 17.86
N ALA A 455 -2.87 -21.52 17.05
CA ALA A 455 -2.41 -22.15 15.82
C ALA A 455 -1.41 -23.26 16.13
N LYS A 456 -1.84 -24.52 16.00
CA LYS A 456 -1.12 -25.72 16.48
C LYS A 456 -0.41 -26.50 15.38
N ALA A 457 -0.95 -26.52 14.17
CA ALA A 457 -0.35 -27.20 13.03
C ALA A 457 -0.68 -26.47 11.72
N LEU A 458 0.12 -26.69 10.68
CA LEU A 458 -0.13 -26.12 9.35
C LEU A 458 -1.37 -26.78 8.71
N GLY A 459 -2.22 -25.98 8.06
CA GLY A 459 -3.42 -26.49 7.40
C GLY A 459 -4.56 -25.48 7.41
N ASP A 460 -5.72 -25.91 6.93
CA ASP A 460 -6.95 -25.09 6.93
C ASP A 460 -7.88 -25.55 8.06
N ALA A 461 -8.59 -24.61 8.67
CA ALA A 461 -9.57 -24.83 9.73
C ALA A 461 -10.77 -23.90 9.55
N ILE A 462 -11.97 -24.37 9.86
CA ILE A 462 -13.18 -23.55 9.89
C ILE A 462 -13.51 -23.24 11.34
N VAL A 463 -13.48 -21.96 11.70
CA VAL A 463 -13.97 -21.48 12.99
C VAL A 463 -15.40 -20.99 12.82
N LYS A 464 -16.31 -21.57 13.60
CA LYS A 464 -17.72 -21.19 13.66
C LYS A 464 -17.99 -20.44 14.96
N VAL A 465 -18.81 -19.40 14.87
CA VAL A 465 -19.40 -18.72 16.01
C VAL A 465 -20.92 -18.82 15.97
N THR A 466 -21.51 -19.02 17.13
CA THR A 466 -22.97 -19.09 17.30
C THR A 466 -23.37 -18.21 18.48
N ASP A 467 -24.43 -17.42 18.32
CA ASP A 467 -25.00 -16.68 19.45
C ASP A 467 -25.58 -17.66 20.51
N SER A 468 -25.64 -17.25 21.78
CA SER A 468 -26.11 -18.11 22.88
C SER A 468 -27.57 -18.55 22.77
N ARG A 469 -28.35 -17.98 21.83
CA ARG A 469 -29.74 -18.38 21.54
C ARG A 469 -29.83 -19.36 20.37
N GLY A 470 -28.72 -19.62 19.66
CA GLY A 470 -28.65 -20.52 18.51
C GLY A 470 -29.29 -19.96 17.24
N GLU A 471 -29.68 -18.68 17.23
CA GLU A 471 -30.48 -18.07 16.16
C GLU A 471 -29.62 -17.50 15.03
N ALA A 472 -28.37 -17.13 15.32
CA ALA A 472 -27.40 -16.64 14.35
C ALA A 472 -26.09 -17.42 14.46
N SER A 473 -25.58 -17.92 13.33
CA SER A 473 -24.26 -18.53 13.24
C SER A 473 -23.54 -18.12 11.97
N THR A 474 -22.23 -17.86 12.07
CA THR A 474 -21.36 -17.64 10.92
C THR A 474 -20.09 -18.46 11.06
N SER A 475 -19.40 -18.72 9.95
CA SER A 475 -18.14 -19.42 9.96
C SER A 475 -17.13 -18.75 9.03
N ILE A 476 -15.86 -18.93 9.37
CA ILE A 476 -14.74 -18.42 8.60
C ILE A 476 -13.71 -19.52 8.38
N SER A 477 -13.26 -19.65 7.14
CA SER A 477 -12.12 -20.51 6.80
C SER A 477 -10.82 -19.77 7.07
N LEU A 478 -9.98 -20.37 7.88
CA LEU A 478 -8.70 -19.86 8.36
C LEU A 478 -7.62 -20.85 7.98
N ARG A 479 -6.40 -20.37 7.81
CA ARG A 479 -5.26 -21.18 7.42
C ARG A 479 -4.08 -20.92 8.32
N VAL A 480 -3.45 -21.95 8.83
CA VAL A 480 -2.19 -21.83 9.56
C VAL A 480 -1.04 -22.04 8.59
N VAL A 481 -0.20 -21.02 8.46
CA VAL A 481 0.98 -20.99 7.59
C VAL A 481 2.27 -20.90 8.41
N ASN A 482 3.39 -21.23 7.78
CA ASN A 482 4.70 -21.01 8.36
C ASN A 482 5.24 -19.67 7.86
N ASP A 483 4.85 -18.59 8.51
CA ASP A 483 5.20 -17.23 8.08
C ASP A 483 5.62 -16.40 9.29
N LYS A 484 6.84 -16.64 9.76
CA LYS A 484 7.48 -15.70 10.67
C LYS A 484 7.71 -14.43 9.85
N GLY A 485 6.99 -13.36 10.17
CA GLY A 485 7.23 -12.02 9.62
C GLY A 485 8.73 -11.69 9.63
N ALA A 486 9.15 -10.80 8.74
CA ALA A 486 10.57 -10.58 8.44
C ALA A 486 11.37 -9.89 9.56
N ASP A 487 11.32 -10.39 10.79
CA ASP A 487 12.24 -10.00 11.85
C ASP A 487 13.65 -10.47 11.44
N GLY A 488 14.56 -9.50 11.23
CA GLY A 488 15.97 -9.76 10.96
C GLY A 488 16.36 -9.92 9.48
N LYS A 489 15.59 -9.39 8.52
CA LYS A 489 16.04 -9.31 7.11
C LYS A 489 16.66 -7.94 6.81
N CYS A 490 17.88 -7.96 6.27
CA CYS A 490 18.59 -6.75 5.88
C CYS A 490 17.82 -5.90 4.85
N PRO A 491 17.74 -4.56 5.00
CA PRO A 491 16.98 -3.66 4.12
C PRO A 491 17.75 -3.22 2.86
N PHE A 492 18.89 -3.82 2.55
CA PHE A 492 19.72 -3.43 1.42
C PHE A 492 19.88 -4.57 0.42
N ILE A 493 20.48 -4.29 -0.73
CA ILE A 493 20.90 -5.34 -1.66
C ILE A 493 21.88 -6.30 -0.97
N GLY A 494 21.86 -7.58 -1.37
CA GLY A 494 22.58 -8.64 -0.66
C GLY A 494 24.08 -8.40 -0.45
N ALA A 495 24.74 -7.71 -1.40
CA ALA A 495 26.15 -7.34 -1.27
C ALA A 495 26.41 -6.38 -0.10
N ILE A 496 25.58 -5.34 0.05
CA ILE A 496 25.69 -4.39 1.16
C ILE A 496 25.46 -5.12 2.49
N CYS A 497 24.45 -5.98 2.55
CA CYS A 497 24.16 -6.77 3.74
C CYS A 497 25.34 -7.66 4.17
N GLN A 498 25.97 -8.35 3.22
CA GLN A 498 27.13 -9.21 3.48
C GLN A 498 28.35 -8.41 3.95
N ILE A 499 28.62 -7.27 3.33
CA ILE A 499 29.73 -6.40 3.72
C ILE A 499 29.47 -5.83 5.12
N THR A 500 28.26 -5.33 5.38
CA THR A 500 27.85 -4.81 6.71
C THR A 500 28.01 -5.87 7.79
N CYS A 501 27.58 -7.13 7.56
CA CYS A 501 27.75 -8.19 8.55
C CYS A 501 29.21 -8.64 8.74
N THR A 502 30.06 -8.42 7.75
CA THR A 502 31.51 -8.65 7.86
C THR A 502 32.16 -7.59 8.75
N ILE A 503 31.73 -6.33 8.62
CA ILE A 503 32.28 -5.18 9.35
C ILE A 503 31.70 -5.11 10.77
N ASN A 504 30.38 -5.27 10.92
CA ASN A 504 29.67 -5.24 12.19
C ASN A 504 28.74 -6.46 12.33
N PRO A 505 29.21 -7.56 12.95
CA PRO A 505 28.44 -8.79 13.08
C PRO A 505 27.29 -8.69 14.11
N ASN A 506 27.22 -7.58 14.88
CA ASN A 506 26.21 -7.39 15.91
C ASN A 506 24.93 -6.73 15.38
N VAL A 507 24.87 -6.38 14.10
CA VAL A 507 23.65 -5.84 13.48
C VAL A 507 22.56 -6.91 13.51
N HIS A 508 21.33 -6.52 13.85
CA HIS A 508 20.25 -7.44 14.19
C HIS A 508 19.82 -8.40 13.06
N TRP A 509 20.15 -8.11 11.80
CA TRP A 509 19.91 -8.99 10.65
C TRP A 509 21.10 -9.91 10.29
N CYS A 510 22.23 -9.81 11.00
CA CYS A 510 23.39 -10.62 10.70
C CYS A 510 23.26 -12.03 11.27
N PRO A 511 23.68 -13.07 10.53
CA PRO A 511 23.68 -14.43 11.06
C PRO A 511 24.56 -14.49 12.31
N ALA A 512 24.03 -15.05 13.41
CA ALA A 512 24.82 -15.28 14.61
C ALA A 512 26.06 -16.11 14.24
N LYS A 513 27.26 -15.61 14.55
CA LYS A 513 28.50 -16.39 14.38
C LYS A 513 28.34 -17.69 15.17
N LYS A 514 28.23 -18.83 14.49
CA LYS A 514 28.43 -20.13 15.14
C LYS A 514 29.84 -20.09 15.72
N SER A 515 29.96 -20.07 17.04
CA SER A 515 31.24 -20.21 17.73
C SER A 515 31.97 -21.42 17.14
N PRO A 516 33.25 -21.31 16.74
CA PRO A 516 34.01 -22.48 16.35
C PRO A 516 34.00 -23.44 17.53
N LYS A 517 33.44 -24.63 17.37
CA LYS A 517 33.71 -25.72 18.29
C LYS A 517 35.19 -26.03 18.13
N PHE A 518 36.03 -25.42 18.97
CA PHE A 518 37.37 -25.95 19.19
C PHE A 518 37.18 -27.32 19.83
N GLY A 519 37.40 -28.36 19.04
CA GLY A 519 37.44 -29.73 19.53
C GLY A 519 38.54 -29.85 20.56
N ALA A 520 38.18 -30.34 21.75
CA ALA A 520 39.11 -30.88 22.72
C ALA A 520 39.48 -32.32 22.34
#